data_AF-A0A5R9L4Z0-F1
#
_entry.id   AF-A0A5R9L4Z0-F1
#
_cell.length_a   1.000
_cell.length_b   1.000
_cell.length_c   1.000
_cell.angle_alpha   90.00
_cell.angle_beta   90.00
_cell.angle_gamma   90.00
#
_symmetry.space_group_name_H-M   'P 1'
#
loop_
_entity.id
_entity.type
_entity.pdbx_description
1 polymer ?
#
loop_
_entity_poly.entity_id
_entity_poly.type
_entity_poly.pdbx_seq_one_letter_code
_entity_poly.pdbx_strand_id
1 'polypeptide(L)'
;MKIFCTVEFEKIFKRLAKKNAYRDLEKEIIDYFFAEHIDLAGGKRIGGHPENPYIKKRLSGSGGYRTYFYIIVKEDNLYLMFLHPKTGPDGSPNITDNAKTELLKNLISDLKTGRVLSVRMDENKQKLVFKNMK
;
A
#
# COMPACT_ATOMS: atom_id res chain seq x y z
N MET A 1 -6.77 11.38 8.70
CA MET A 1 -5.64 10.67 8.08
C MET A 1 -5.64 10.89 6.58
N LYS A 2 -4.53 11.25 5.95
CA LYS A 2 -4.40 11.26 4.48
C LYS A 2 -3.61 10.04 4.03
N ILE A 3 -3.86 9.60 2.81
CA ILE A 3 -3.21 8.43 2.23
C ILE A 3 -2.36 8.86 1.05
N PHE A 4 -1.13 8.38 1.03
CA PHE A 4 -0.16 8.60 -0.01
C PHE A 4 0.41 7.27 -0.47
N CYS A 5 1.00 7.24 -1.66
CA CYS A 5 1.77 6.10 -2.13
C CYS A 5 3.02 6.53 -2.88
N THR A 6 3.96 5.60 -3.03
CA THR A 6 5.08 5.76 -3.96
C THR A 6 4.61 5.53 -5.40
N VAL A 7 5.39 5.99 -6.37
CA VAL A 7 5.16 5.69 -7.79
C VAL A 7 5.24 4.19 -8.06
N GLU A 8 6.11 3.47 -7.34
CA GLU A 8 6.27 2.02 -7.48
C GLU A 8 5.01 1.27 -7.04
N PHE A 9 4.39 1.69 -5.93
CA PHE A 9 3.11 1.14 -5.48
C PHE A 9 2.04 1.29 -6.57
N GLU A 10 1.88 2.49 -7.13
CA GLU A 10 0.88 2.77 -8.17
C GLU A 10 1.09 1.88 -9.41
N LYS A 11 2.34 1.75 -9.86
CA LYS A 11 2.68 0.91 -11.02
C LYS A 11 2.28 -0.55 -10.79
N ILE A 12 2.59 -1.11 -9.62
CA ILE A 12 2.27 -2.51 -9.31
C ILE A 12 0.76 -2.68 -9.16
N PHE A 13 0.10 -1.78 -8.44
CA PHE A 13 -1.36 -1.76 -8.31
C PHE A 13 -2.04 -1.79 -9.69
N LYS A 14 -1.71 -0.83 -10.57
CA LYS A 14 -2.29 -0.73 -11.91
C LYS A 14 -2.04 -1.96 -12.76
N ARG A 15 -0.89 -2.63 -12.59
CA ARG A 15 -0.58 -3.89 -13.28
C ARG A 15 -1.45 -5.04 -12.78
N LEU A 16 -1.62 -5.18 -11.46
CA LEU A 16 -2.40 -6.27 -10.86
C LEU A 16 -3.91 -6.07 -11.06
N ALA A 17 -4.43 -4.87 -10.89
CA ALA A 17 -5.85 -4.55 -11.01
C ALA A 17 -6.43 -4.86 -12.41
N LYS A 18 -5.59 -4.93 -13.44
CA LYS A 18 -5.99 -5.33 -14.81
C LYS A 18 -6.19 -6.84 -14.96
N LYS A 19 -5.72 -7.66 -14.01
CA LYS A 19 -5.79 -9.12 -14.10
C LYS A 19 -7.04 -9.60 -13.37
N ASN A 20 -7.79 -10.50 -14.00
CA ASN A 20 -9.02 -11.07 -13.44
C ASN A 20 -8.81 -11.71 -12.04
N ALA A 21 -7.63 -12.29 -11.80
CA ALA A 21 -7.29 -12.89 -10.51
C ALA A 21 -7.25 -11.89 -9.34
N TYR A 22 -7.12 -10.59 -9.60
CA TYR A 22 -7.08 -9.52 -8.59
C TYR A 22 -8.12 -8.42 -8.87
N ARG A 23 -9.24 -8.79 -9.52
CA ARG A 23 -10.29 -7.85 -9.96
C ARG A 23 -10.89 -7.00 -8.83
N ASP A 24 -10.84 -7.51 -7.61
CA ASP A 24 -11.35 -6.88 -6.39
C ASP A 24 -10.24 -6.23 -5.54
N LEU A 25 -8.99 -6.21 -5.99
CA LEU A 25 -7.87 -5.61 -5.25
C LEU A 25 -8.11 -4.14 -4.90
N GLU A 26 -8.69 -3.38 -5.84
CA GLU A 26 -9.02 -1.98 -5.63
C GLU A 26 -10.08 -1.82 -4.52
N LYS A 27 -11.12 -2.65 -4.57
CA LYS A 27 -12.16 -2.71 -3.54
C LYS A 27 -11.56 -3.06 -2.18
N GLU A 28 -10.70 -4.06 -2.09
CA GLU A 28 -10.03 -4.43 -0.84
C GLU A 28 -9.17 -3.29 -0.26
N ILE A 29 -8.52 -2.50 -1.13
CA ILE A 29 -7.76 -1.32 -0.69
C ILE A 29 -8.72 -0.23 -0.18
N ILE A 30 -9.81 0.03 -0.88
CA ILE A 30 -10.82 1.02 -0.48
C ILE A 30 -11.43 0.61 0.87
N ASP A 31 -11.97 -0.59 0.95
CA ASP A 31 -12.67 -1.10 2.13
C ASP A 31 -11.79 -1.10 3.38
N TYR A 32 -10.50 -1.38 3.23
CA TYR A 32 -9.59 -1.42 4.37
C TYR A 32 -8.95 -0.07 4.70
N PHE A 33 -8.31 0.58 3.72
CA PHE A 33 -7.52 1.78 3.99
C PHE A 33 -8.35 3.06 4.03
N PHE A 34 -9.56 3.06 3.48
CA PHE A 34 -10.48 4.21 3.55
C PHE A 34 -11.66 3.97 4.50
N ALA A 35 -11.61 2.92 5.33
CA ALA A 35 -12.52 2.73 6.45
C ALA A 35 -12.44 3.89 7.44
N GLU A 36 -13.54 4.15 8.15
CA GLU A 36 -13.61 5.15 9.22
C GLU A 36 -12.57 4.89 10.32
N HIS A 37 -12.34 3.60 10.61
CA HIS A 37 -11.32 3.13 11.55
C HIS A 37 -10.45 2.06 10.90
N ILE A 38 -9.16 2.36 10.72
CA ILE A 38 -8.20 1.42 10.16
C ILE A 38 -7.50 0.70 11.32
N ASP A 39 -7.68 -0.62 11.42
CA ASP A 39 -6.95 -1.44 12.39
C ASP A 39 -5.54 -1.83 11.87
N LEU A 40 -4.59 -0.93 12.09
CA LEU A 40 -3.18 -1.19 11.79
C LEU A 40 -2.51 -2.17 12.76
N ALA A 41 -3.10 -2.44 13.93
CA ALA A 41 -2.57 -3.40 14.91
C ALA A 41 -2.69 -4.85 14.41
N GLY A 42 -3.67 -5.13 13.55
CA GLY A 42 -3.75 -6.40 12.82
C GLY A 42 -2.67 -6.57 11.73
N GLY A 43 -1.70 -5.67 11.61
CA GLY A 43 -0.51 -5.80 10.78
C GLY A 43 0.72 -6.22 11.59
N LYS A 44 1.74 -6.80 10.93
CA LYS A 44 3.02 -7.08 11.59
C LYS A 44 3.91 -5.84 11.51
N ARG A 45 4.29 -5.25 12.65
CA ARG A 45 5.38 -4.27 12.68
C ARG A 45 6.69 -4.96 12.29
N ILE A 46 7.36 -4.42 11.29
CA ILE A 46 8.62 -4.95 10.73
C ILE A 46 9.81 -4.01 10.98
N GLY A 47 9.58 -2.87 11.63
CA GLY A 47 10.61 -1.90 12.01
C GLY A 47 10.03 -0.51 12.27
N GLY A 48 10.88 0.52 12.12
CA GLY A 48 10.53 1.93 12.28
C GLY A 48 10.47 2.39 13.74
N HIS A 49 10.45 3.71 13.93
CA HIS A 49 10.25 4.34 15.25
C HIS A 49 8.83 4.03 15.75
N PRO A 50 8.56 3.95 17.07
CA PRO A 50 7.19 3.74 17.57
C PRO A 50 6.16 4.76 17.05
N GLU A 51 6.60 6.02 16.87
CA GLU A 51 5.76 7.08 16.30
C GLU A 51 5.64 7.00 14.77
N ASN A 52 6.57 6.29 14.12
CA ASN A 52 6.59 6.12 12.67
C ASN A 52 6.71 4.62 12.29
N PRO A 53 5.70 3.80 12.64
CA PRO A 53 5.81 2.35 12.54
C PRO A 53 5.88 1.90 11.08
N TYR A 54 6.83 1.01 10.78
CA TYR A 54 6.88 0.28 9.52
C TYR A 54 6.09 -1.02 9.68
N ILE A 55 4.95 -1.11 8.98
CA ILE A 55 4.00 -2.21 9.12
C ILE A 55 3.92 -2.99 7.81
N LYS A 56 3.82 -4.31 7.94
CA LYS A 56 3.40 -5.21 6.86
C LYS A 56 1.97 -5.69 7.14
N LYS A 57 1.02 -5.26 6.32
CA LYS A 57 -0.38 -5.70 6.39
C LYS A 57 -0.67 -6.76 5.33
N ARG A 58 -1.51 -7.73 5.66
CA ARG A 58 -2.04 -8.73 4.71
C ARG A 58 -3.53 -8.52 4.53
N LEU A 59 -3.99 -8.39 3.30
CA LEU A 59 -5.41 -8.43 2.94
C LEU A 59 -5.69 -9.71 2.13
N SER A 60 -6.94 -10.16 2.17
CA SER A 60 -7.42 -11.31 1.38
C SER A 60 -8.35 -10.78 0.29
N GLY A 61 -8.32 -11.37 -0.90
CA GLY A 61 -9.30 -11.08 -1.94
C GLY A 61 -10.26 -12.25 -2.14
N SER A 62 -11.46 -11.95 -2.66
CA SER A 62 -12.51 -12.92 -3.00
C SER A 62 -12.06 -13.97 -4.01
N GLY A 63 -11.04 -13.69 -4.83
CA GLY A 63 -10.41 -14.65 -5.75
C GLY A 63 -9.49 -15.68 -5.08
N GLY A 64 -9.42 -15.73 -3.74
CA GLY A 64 -8.55 -16.66 -3.00
C GLY A 64 -7.07 -16.25 -2.96
N TYR A 65 -6.73 -15.07 -3.50
CA TYR A 65 -5.41 -14.49 -3.35
C TYR A 65 -5.29 -13.75 -2.01
N ARG A 66 -4.05 -13.50 -1.62
CA ARG A 66 -3.68 -12.67 -0.47
C ARG A 66 -2.64 -11.68 -0.93
N THR A 67 -2.68 -10.46 -0.47
CA THR A 67 -1.74 -9.40 -0.84
C THR A 67 -1.06 -8.85 0.40
N TYR A 68 0.26 -8.73 0.34
CA TYR A 68 1.02 -8.00 1.34
C TYR A 68 1.17 -6.54 0.94
N PHE A 69 0.97 -5.65 1.90
CA PHE A 69 1.15 -4.20 1.81
C PHE A 69 2.26 -3.79 2.79
N TYR A 70 3.18 -2.97 2.32
CA TYR A 70 4.27 -2.41 3.12
C TYR A 70 4.00 -0.92 3.30
N ILE A 71 3.76 -0.52 4.55
CA ILE A 71 3.21 0.80 4.89
C ILE A 71 4.02 1.48 6.00
N ILE A 72 4.11 2.80 5.93
CA ILE A 72 4.61 3.66 7.00
C ILE A 72 3.47 4.55 7.46
N VAL A 73 3.32 4.71 8.77
CA VAL A 73 2.52 5.79 9.35
C VAL A 73 3.49 6.89 9.78
N LYS A 74 3.23 8.15 9.41
CA LYS A 74 4.00 9.31 9.86
C LYS A 74 3.11 10.54 9.90
N GLU A 75 3.11 11.26 11.03
CA GLU A 75 2.34 12.50 11.22
C GLU A 75 0.87 12.35 10.81
N ASP A 76 0.20 11.30 11.30
CA ASP A 76 -1.19 10.95 10.95
C ASP A 76 -1.47 10.75 9.46
N ASN A 77 -0.43 10.44 8.68
CA ASN A 77 -0.52 10.08 7.27
C ASN A 77 -0.07 8.64 7.06
N LEU A 78 -0.70 7.98 6.10
CA LEU A 78 -0.40 6.60 5.73
C LEU A 78 0.28 6.57 4.36
N TYR A 79 1.44 5.94 4.29
CA TYR A 79 2.27 5.85 3.09
C TYR A 79 2.32 4.40 2.61
N LEU A 80 1.65 4.12 1.50
CA LEU A 80 1.67 2.83 0.81
C LEU A 80 2.93 2.74 -0.06
N MET A 81 3.95 2.02 0.40
CA MET A 81 5.25 1.97 -0.28
C MET A 81 5.32 0.90 -1.36
N PHE A 82 4.71 -0.25 -1.09
CA PHE A 82 4.79 -1.42 -1.95
C PHE A 82 3.64 -2.39 -1.67
N LEU A 83 3.29 -3.18 -2.69
CA LEU A 83 2.36 -4.29 -2.54
C LEU A 83 2.78 -5.47 -3.42
N HIS A 84 2.49 -6.69 -3.00
CA HIS A 84 2.61 -7.86 -3.87
C HIS A 84 1.68 -9.00 -3.44
N PRO A 85 1.19 -9.83 -4.38
CA PRO A 85 0.46 -11.04 -4.01
C PRO A 85 1.38 -12.01 -3.26
N LYS A 86 0.89 -12.51 -2.12
CA LYS A 86 1.46 -13.66 -1.40
C LYS A 86 1.00 -14.97 -2.03
N THR A 87 -0.26 -15.02 -2.45
CA THR A 87 -0.88 -16.18 -3.10
C THR A 87 -1.62 -15.70 -4.36
N GLY A 88 -2.01 -16.64 -5.23
CA GLY A 88 -2.56 -16.34 -6.56
C GLY A 88 -1.51 -16.52 -7.67
N PRO A 89 -1.87 -16.26 -8.94
CA PRO A 89 -1.00 -16.53 -10.09
C PRO A 89 0.36 -15.80 -10.08
N ASP A 90 0.44 -14.64 -9.41
CA ASP A 90 1.66 -13.84 -9.23
C ASP A 90 2.13 -13.85 -7.76
N GLY A 91 1.70 -14.87 -7.02
CA GLY A 91 2.07 -15.07 -5.62
C GLY A 91 3.57 -15.24 -5.47
N SER A 92 4.17 -14.50 -4.54
CA SER A 92 5.59 -14.62 -4.21
C SER A 92 5.83 -14.65 -2.70
N PRO A 93 6.98 -15.20 -2.26
CA PRO A 93 7.41 -15.14 -0.86
C PRO A 93 7.57 -13.70 -0.35
N ASN A 94 7.80 -13.56 0.97
CA ASN A 94 8.11 -12.24 1.52
C ASN A 94 9.37 -11.65 0.87
N ILE A 95 9.39 -10.33 0.68
CA ILE A 95 10.62 -9.63 0.27
C ILE A 95 11.70 -9.71 1.36
N THR A 96 12.96 -9.62 0.94
CA THR A 96 14.14 -9.66 1.80
C THR A 96 14.25 -8.42 2.70
N ASP A 97 15.06 -8.48 3.75
CA ASP A 97 15.31 -7.32 4.61
C ASP A 97 15.99 -6.17 3.87
N ASN A 98 16.90 -6.48 2.94
CA ASN A 98 17.50 -5.49 2.05
C ASN A 98 16.41 -4.76 1.22
N ALA A 99 15.46 -5.49 0.64
CA ALA A 99 14.36 -4.88 -0.11
C ALA A 99 13.49 -3.99 0.79
N LYS A 100 13.20 -4.39 2.03
CA LYS A 100 12.44 -3.55 2.99
C LYS A 100 13.16 -2.24 3.28
N THR A 101 14.48 -2.30 3.47
CA THR A 101 15.33 -1.13 3.71
C THR A 101 15.35 -0.21 2.51
N GLU A 102 15.48 -0.75 1.30
CA GLU A 102 15.43 0.04 0.06
C GLU A 102 14.07 0.71 -0.15
N LEU A 103 12.96 0.04 0.15
CA LEU A 103 11.63 0.66 0.12
C LEU A 103 11.55 1.90 1.03
N LEU A 104 12.13 1.83 2.23
CA LEU A 104 12.14 2.96 3.15
C LEU A 104 13.01 4.11 2.65
N LYS A 105 14.22 3.81 2.13
CA LYS A 105 15.10 4.83 1.52
C LYS A 105 14.41 5.52 0.34
N ASN A 106 13.72 4.75 -0.50
CA ASN A 106 12.97 5.27 -1.63
C ASN A 106 11.84 6.19 -1.17
N LEU A 107 11.06 5.79 -0.16
CA LEU A 107 10.03 6.67 0.42
C LEU A 107 10.62 7.99 0.94
N ILE A 108 11.74 7.93 1.68
CA ILE A 108 12.39 9.14 2.20
C ILE A 108 12.84 10.06 1.06
N SER A 109 13.41 9.49 -0.01
CA SER A 109 13.80 10.24 -1.21
C SER A 109 12.58 10.86 -1.90
N ASP A 110 11.49 10.11 -2.06
CA ASP A 110 10.26 10.57 -2.71
C ASP A 110 9.57 11.67 -1.89
N LEU A 111 9.63 11.61 -0.56
CA LEU A 111 9.14 12.67 0.31
C LEU A 111 9.94 13.96 0.14
N LYS A 112 11.28 13.86 0.09
CA LYS A 112 12.17 15.02 -0.10
C LYS A 112 12.00 15.67 -1.47
N THR A 113 11.70 14.87 -2.48
CA THR A 113 11.60 15.31 -3.88
C THR A 113 10.16 15.58 -4.33
N GLY A 114 9.17 15.43 -3.45
CA GLY A 114 7.75 15.64 -3.78
C GLY A 114 7.17 14.60 -4.76
N ARG A 115 7.80 13.43 -4.89
CA ARG A 115 7.38 12.36 -5.83
C ARG A 115 6.33 11.42 -5.27
N VAL A 116 5.94 11.58 -4.00
CA VAL A 116 4.81 10.84 -3.44
C VAL A 116 3.49 11.29 -4.07
N LEU A 117 2.59 10.33 -4.26
CA LEU A 117 1.27 10.55 -4.85
C LEU A 117 0.24 10.58 -3.74
N SER A 118 -0.68 11.55 -3.78
CA SER A 118 -1.91 11.47 -2.99
C SER A 118 -2.82 10.39 -3.55
N VAL A 119 -3.40 9.57 -2.68
CA VAL A 119 -4.36 8.53 -3.01
C VAL A 119 -5.72 8.94 -2.45
N ARG A 120 -6.71 9.04 -3.31
CA ARG A 120 -8.08 9.40 -2.95
C ARG A 120 -9.06 8.46 -3.62
N MET A 121 -10.27 8.39 -3.09
CA MET A 121 -11.37 7.82 -3.82
C MET A 121 -11.87 8.80 -4.90
N ASP A 122 -12.42 8.28 -5.98
CA ASP A 122 -13.21 9.06 -6.94
C ASP A 122 -14.52 9.54 -6.30
N GLU A 123 -15.28 10.37 -7.04
CA GLU A 123 -16.52 10.98 -6.54
C GLU A 123 -17.56 9.92 -6.12
N ASN A 124 -17.56 8.77 -6.80
CA ASN A 124 -18.48 7.65 -6.53
C ASN A 124 -17.97 6.69 -5.45
N LYS A 125 -16.77 6.91 -4.89
CA LYS A 125 -16.12 6.03 -3.90
C LYS A 125 -15.89 4.59 -4.37
N GLN A 126 -15.71 4.39 -5.68
CA GLN A 126 -15.52 3.07 -6.28
C GLN A 126 -14.11 2.86 -6.82
N LYS A 127 -13.36 3.93 -7.08
CA LYS A 127 -12.03 3.86 -7.69
C LYS A 127 -11.01 4.69 -6.94
N LEU A 128 -9.76 4.28 -7.03
CA LEU A 128 -8.61 5.01 -6.53
C LEU A 128 -8.09 5.98 -7.60
N VAL A 129 -7.89 7.22 -7.18
CA VAL A 129 -7.31 8.31 -7.96
C VAL A 129 -5.96 8.67 -7.36
N PHE A 130 -4.93 8.62 -8.19
CA PHE A 130 -3.55 8.94 -7.84
C PHE A 130 -3.20 10.30 -8.42
N LYS A 131 -2.74 11.25 -7.59
CA LYS A 131 -2.35 12.60 -8.02
C LYS A 131 -1.03 13.02 -7.39
N ASN A 132 -0.13 13.57 -8.21
CA ASN A 132 1.09 14.24 -7.74
C ASN A 132 0.73 15.33 -6.72
N MET A 133 1.53 15.44 -5.66
CA MET A 133 1.50 16.60 -4.79
C MET A 133 2.15 17.76 -5.54
N LYS A 134 1.34 18.69 -6.04
CA LYS A 134 1.82 20.00 -6.51
C LYS A 134 2.03 20.91 -5.31
#